data_AF-A0A1M6MAB4-F1
#
_entry.id   AF-A0A1M6MAB4-F1
#
_cell.length_a   1.000
_cell.length_b   1.000
_cell.length_c   1.000
_cell.angle_alpha   90.00
_cell.angle_beta   90.00
_cell.angle_gamma   90.00
#
_symmetry.space_group_name_H-M   'P 1'
#
loop_
_entity.id
_entity.type
_entity.pdbx_description
1 polymer ?
#
loop_
_entity_poly.entity_id
_entity_poly.type
_entity_poly.pdbx_seq_one_letter_code
_entity_poly.pdbx_strand_id
1 'polypeptide(L)' 'MTPTNSPSAQPRMLCPIHSAALMEGPAGVALHLHGADGALTQVPLTLAALREIAALAGAAAASHAEALPSS' A
#
# COMPACT_ATOMS: atom_id res chain seq x y z
N MET A 1 -13.90 18.40 34.06
CA MET A 1 -14.31 17.82 32.75
C MET A 1 -13.18 18.08 31.77
N THR A 2 -12.35 17.08 31.47
CA THR A 2 -11.27 17.18 30.48
C THR A 2 -11.84 16.78 29.11
N PRO A 3 -11.67 17.60 28.05
CA PRO A 3 -12.18 17.23 26.73
C PRO A 3 -11.37 16.05 26.19
N THR A 4 -12.08 14.99 25.82
CA THR A 4 -11.53 13.83 25.12
C THR A 4 -11.16 14.26 23.70
N ASN A 5 -9.86 14.44 23.46
CA ASN A 5 -9.32 14.72 22.14
C ASN A 5 -9.58 13.51 21.23
N SER A 6 -10.66 13.56 20.46
CA SER A 6 -10.94 12.55 19.44
C SER A 6 -9.96 12.79 18.29
N PRO A 7 -9.11 11.83 17.90
CA PRO A 7 -8.21 12.01 16.77
C PRO A 7 -9.06 12.21 15.52
N SER A 8 -9.10 13.46 15.06
CA SER A 8 -9.77 13.84 13.83
C SER A 8 -9.17 13.04 12.67
N ALA A 9 -9.95 12.13 12.09
CA ALA A 9 -9.58 11.31 10.94
C ALA A 9 -9.64 12.15 9.64
N GLN A 10 -9.08 13.36 9.67
CA GLN A 10 -8.93 14.14 8.45
C GLN A 10 -7.92 13.44 7.54
N PRO A 11 -8.22 13.34 6.23
CA PRO A 11 -7.28 12.80 5.27
C PRO A 11 -6.01 13.65 5.32
N ARG A 12 -4.94 13.08 5.89
CA ARG A 12 -3.63 13.71 5.86
C ARG A 12 -3.13 13.59 4.43
N MET A 13 -2.89 14.71 3.78
CA MET A 13 -2.13 14.71 2.54
C MET A 13 -0.79 14.03 2.82
N LEU A 14 -0.56 12.88 2.18
CA LEU A 14 0.76 12.29 2.13
C LEU A 14 1.65 13.23 1.32
N CYS A 15 2.83 13.55 1.85
CA CYS A 15 3.87 14.20 1.06
C CYS A 15 4.08 13.41 -0.24
N PRO A 16 4.47 14.05 -1.36
CA PRO A 16 4.73 13.36 -2.61
C PRO A 16 5.65 12.15 -2.40
N ILE A 17 5.15 10.97 -2.76
CA ILE A 17 5.85 9.69 -2.59
C ILE A 17 6.76 9.50 -3.79
N HIS A 18 8.06 9.35 -3.55
CA HIS A 18 9.04 9.09 -4.62
C HIS A 18 9.34 7.60 -4.79
N SER A 19 9.11 6.79 -3.75
CA SER A 19 9.38 5.35 -3.77
C SER A 19 8.47 4.64 -2.77
N ALA A 20 8.08 3.42 -3.13
CA ALA A 20 7.38 2.51 -2.25
C ALA A 20 8.09 1.15 -2.28
N ALA A 21 8.28 0.54 -1.11
CA ALA A 21 8.84 -0.80 -0.98
C ALA A 21 7.96 -1.65 -0.07
N LEU A 22 7.81 -2.92 -0.42
CA LEU A 22 7.15 -3.89 0.44
C LEU A 22 8.20 -4.52 1.34
N MET A 23 7.97 -4.51 2.66
CA MET A 23 8.89 -5.09 3.62
C MET A 23 8.15 -6.06 4.55
N GLU A 24 8.75 -7.22 4.79
CA GLU A 24 8.33 -8.12 5.86
C GLU A 24 9.04 -7.77 7.16
N GLY A 25 8.26 -7.66 8.23
CA GLY A 25 8.73 -7.43 9.57
C GLY A 25 8.03 -8.30 10.61
N PRO A 26 8.37 -8.15 11.90
CA PRO A 26 7.83 -8.99 12.97
C PRO A 26 6.30 -8.90 13.12
N ALA A 27 5.72 -7.76 12.72
CA ALA A 27 4.27 -7.51 12.73
C ALA A 27 3.56 -7.94 11.43
N GLY A 28 4.28 -8.55 10.47
CA GLY A 28 3.79 -8.91 9.15
C GLY A 28 4.33 -8.03 8.03
N VAL A 29 3.57 -7.91 6.95
CA VAL A 29 3.97 -7.14 5.76
C VAL A 29 3.54 -5.69 5.90
N ALA A 30 4.45 -4.75 5.60
CA ALA A 30 4.15 -3.33 5.55
C ALA A 30 4.63 -2.71 4.24
N LEU A 31 3.90 -1.70 3.78
CA LEU A 31 4.33 -0.84 2.69
C LEU A 31 5.11 0.34 3.29
N HIS A 32 6.36 0.47 2.89
CA HIS A 32 7.23 1.58 3.26
C HIS A 32 7.19 2.62 2.16
N LEU A 33 6.59 3.77 2.45
CA LEU A 33 6.47 4.90 1.54
C LEU A 33 7.55 5.92 1.89
N HIS A 34 8.39 6.25 0.93
CA HIS A 34 9.41 7.29 1.07
C HIS A 34 8.93 8.58 0.40
N GLY A 35 8.81 9.62 1.21
CA GLY A 35 8.46 10.98 0.78
C GLY A 35 9.67 11.77 0.31
N ALA A 36 9.44 12.81 -0.51
CA ALA A 36 10.48 13.67 -1.06
C ALA A 36 11.34 14.42 -0.01
N ASP A 37 10.83 14.52 1.22
CA ASP A 37 11.49 15.10 2.38
C ASP A 37 12.32 14.09 3.19
N GLY A 38 12.40 12.84 2.73
CA GLY A 38 13.04 11.74 3.46
C GLY A 38 12.15 11.12 4.55
N ALA A 39 10.88 11.53 4.66
CA ALA A 39 9.94 10.92 5.60
C ALA A 39 9.59 9.49 5.17
N LEU A 40 9.68 8.56 6.11
CA LEU A 40 9.29 7.16 5.91
C LEU A 40 7.95 6.92 6.59
N THR A 41 6.92 6.65 5.80
CA THR A 41 5.59 6.27 6.32
C THR A 41 5.41 4.77 6.17
N GLN A 42 5.21 4.08 7.29
CA GLN A 42 4.90 2.65 7.30
C GLN A 42 3.39 2.44 7.30
N VAL A 43 2.88 1.73 6.30
CA VAL A 43 1.48 1.36 6.20
C VAL A 43 1.37 -0.15 6.39
N PRO A 44 0.85 -0.63 7.53
CA PRO A 44 0.67 -2.07 7.75
C PRO A 44 -0.37 -2.62 6.78
N LEU A 45 -0.08 -3.75 6.16
CA LEU A 45 -0.99 -4.41 5.25
C LEU A 45 -1.69 -5.58 5.95
N THR A 46 -3.00 -5.65 5.78
CA THR A 46 -3.79 -6.78 6.26
C THR A 46 -3.68 -7.95 5.29
N LEU A 47 -3.94 -9.17 5.78
CA LEU A 47 -4.00 -10.36 4.92
C LEU A 47 -5.06 -10.23 3.82
N ALA A 48 -6.19 -9.58 4.12
CA ALA A 48 -7.24 -9.31 3.14
C ALA A 48 -6.74 -8.41 2.01
N ALA A 49 -6.03 -7.33 2.34
CA ALA A 49 -5.44 -6.42 1.34
C ALA A 49 -4.43 -7.15 0.45
N LEU A 50 -3.59 -8.01 1.01
CA LEU A 50 -2.62 -8.80 0.23
C LEU A 50 -3.31 -9.77 -0.74
N ARG A 51 -4.40 -10.41 -0.33
CA ARG A 51 -5.20 -11.30 -1.20
C ARG A 51 -5.82 -10.55 -2.36
N GLU A 52 -6.35 -9.36 -2.11
CA GLU A 52 -6.94 -8.51 -3.13
C GLU A 52 -5.88 -8.04 -4.15
N ILE A 53 -4.70 -7.64 -3.68
CA ILE A 53 -3.56 -7.29 -4.55
C ILE A 53 -3.16 -8.48 -5.42
N ALA A 54 -3.06 -9.69 -4.84
CA ALA A 54 -2.71 -10.89 -5.59
C ALA A 54 -3.76 -11.24 -6.65
N ALA A 55 -5.05 -11.08 -6.33
CA ALA A 55 -6.14 -11.30 -7.29
C ALA A 55 -6.08 -10.28 -8.44
N LEU A 56 -5.85 -8.99 -8.13
CA LEU A 56 -5.72 -7.93 -9.13
C LEU A 56 -4.50 -8.16 -10.04
N ALA A 57 -3.35 -8.51 -9.47
CA ALA A 57 -2.14 -8.81 -10.23
C ALA A 57 -2.30 -10.04 -11.14
N GLY A 58 -2.95 -11.10 -10.63
CA GLY A 58 -3.28 -12.28 -11.41
C GLY A 58 -4.22 -11.98 -12.57
N ALA A 59 -5.25 -11.15 -12.34
CA ALA A 59 -6.16 -10.71 -13.40
C ALA A 59 -5.45 -9.90 -14.48
N ALA A 60 -4.59 -8.95 -14.08
CA ALA A 60 -3.80 -8.16 -15.03
C ALA A 60 -2.84 -9.03 -15.86
N ALA A 61 -2.20 -10.03 -15.24
CA ALA A 61 -1.32 -10.96 -15.94
C ALA A 61 -2.09 -11.85 -16.93
N ALA A 62 -3.28 -12.32 -16.56
CA ALA A 62 -4.15 -13.09 -17.46
C ALA A 62 -4.60 -12.27 -18.68
N SER A 63 -5.01 -11.01 -18.46
CA SER A 63 -5.37 -10.10 -19.55
C SER A 63 -4.18 -9.78 -20.47
N HIS A 64 -2.96 -9.73 -19.94
CA HIS A 64 -1.76 -9.54 -20.75
C HIS A 64 -1.36 -10.79 -21.55
N ALA A 65 -1.57 -11.98 -20.99
CA ALA A 65 -1.34 -13.25 -21.68
C ALA A 65 -2.33 -13.47 -22.84
N GLU A 66 -3.58 -13.01 -22.71
CA GLU A 66 -4.58 -13.06 -23.78
C GLU A 66 -4.32 -12.04 -24.91
N ALA A 67 -3.63 -10.94 -24.59
CA ALA A 67 -3.26 -9.90 -25.56
C ALA A 67 -2.02 -10.24 -26.41
N LEU A 68 -1.25 -11.28 -26.05
CA LEU A 68 -0.15 -11.78 -26.86
C LEU A 68 -0.71 -12.70 -27.96
N PRO A 69 -0.65 -12.32 -29.25
CA PRO A 69 -1.11 -13.19 -30.31
C PRO A 69 -0.24 -14.44 -30.38
N SER A 70 -0.86 -15.60 -30.22
CA SER A 70 -0.26 -16.90 -30.53
C SER A 70 0.30 -16.84 -31.95
N SER A 71 1.61 -16.76 -32.07
CA SER A 71 2.34 -16.79 -33.34
C SER A 71 2.55 -18.23 -33.81
#